data_AF-H2Z2K5-F1
#
_entry.id   AF-H2Z2K5-F1
#
_cell.length_a   1.000
_cell.length_b   1.000
_cell.length_c   1.000
_cell.angle_alpha   90.00
_cell.angle_beta   90.00
_cell.angle_gamma   90.00
#
_symmetry.space_group_name_H-M   'P 1'
#
loop_
_entity.id
_entity.type
_entity.pdbx_description
1 polymer ?
#
loop_
_entity_poly.entity_id
_entity_poly.type
_entity_poly.pdbx_seq_one_letter_code
_entity_poly.pdbx_strand_id
1 'polypeptide(L)'
;MLRSEYPPNLKMPIARMDSSKAAAILELLKEPGNDVCADCGAALATDNAWAVLSYGILVCDDCKLVHIEHENHYAASEPNSSTTDISLKGILSTQIPQLWEDKDIAQIRANGNKRTNIRLLANSPVWQYRPSGNDGIKLKEYWIKCKYSGNAGDAAENPKIAAKKQ
;
A
#
# COMPACT_ATOMS: atom_id res chain seq x y z
N MET A 1 31.90 15.22 -29.61
CA MET A 1 31.12 15.60 -28.41
C MET A 1 29.88 16.36 -28.87
N LEU A 2 28.77 15.68 -29.16
CA LEU A 2 27.50 16.37 -29.43
C LEU A 2 26.89 16.79 -28.10
N ARG A 3 26.90 18.09 -27.81
CA ARG A 3 26.01 18.65 -26.78
C ARG A 3 24.60 18.61 -27.37
N SER A 4 23.74 17.79 -26.79
CA SER A 4 22.30 17.81 -27.03
C SER A 4 21.77 19.16 -26.56
N GLU A 5 21.46 20.04 -27.50
CA GLU A 5 20.78 21.30 -27.23
C GLU A 5 19.32 20.99 -26.92
N TYR A 6 18.99 20.94 -25.63
CA TYR A 6 17.60 20.90 -25.20
C TYR A 6 17.02 22.31 -25.36
N PRO A 7 15.89 22.50 -26.07
CA PRO A 7 15.34 23.83 -26.30
C PRO A 7 14.83 24.45 -24.99
N PRO A 8 15.14 25.73 -24.70
CA PRO A 8 14.94 26.35 -23.39
C PRO A 8 13.47 26.68 -23.05
N ASN A 9 12.49 26.25 -23.85
CA ASN A 9 11.09 26.70 -23.73
C ASN A 9 10.05 25.61 -23.99
N LEU A 10 10.29 24.38 -23.53
CA LEU A 10 9.17 23.44 -23.36
C LEU A 10 8.34 23.93 -22.17
N LYS A 11 7.23 24.64 -22.44
CA LYS A 11 6.18 24.84 -21.44
C LYS A 11 5.59 23.47 -21.13
N MET A 12 6.20 22.76 -20.19
CA MET A 12 5.55 21.63 -19.55
C MET A 12 4.22 22.15 -19.00
N PRO A 13 3.07 21.56 -19.36
CA PRO A 13 1.85 21.87 -18.64
C PRO A 13 2.07 21.37 -17.22
N ILE A 14 2.48 22.27 -16.31
CA ILE A 14 2.29 22.05 -14.88
C ILE A 14 0.78 22.04 -14.74
N ALA A 15 0.19 20.85 -14.86
CA ALA A 15 -1.23 20.66 -14.59
C ALA A 15 -1.47 21.29 -13.22
N ARG A 16 -2.32 22.32 -13.18
CA ARG A 16 -2.72 22.95 -11.91
C ARG A 16 -3.17 21.80 -11.01
N MET A 17 -2.49 21.65 -9.88
CA MET A 17 -2.79 20.66 -8.86
C MET A 17 -4.29 20.72 -8.58
N ASP A 18 -5.01 19.63 -8.81
CA ASP A 18 -6.45 19.55 -8.58
C ASP A 18 -6.67 19.70 -7.07
N SER A 19 -6.93 20.94 -6.64
CA SER A 19 -7.05 21.30 -5.23
C SER A 19 -8.20 20.55 -4.56
N SER A 20 -9.22 20.14 -5.32
CA SER A 20 -10.35 19.35 -4.84
C SER A 20 -9.92 17.94 -4.48
N LYS A 21 -9.17 17.26 -5.36
CA LYS A 21 -8.63 15.91 -5.09
C LYS A 21 -7.60 15.92 -3.98
N ALA A 22 -6.70 16.91 -3.95
CA ALA A 22 -5.74 17.06 -2.86
C ALA A 22 -6.44 17.21 -1.50
N ALA A 23 -7.51 18.01 -1.43
CA ALA A 23 -8.33 18.13 -0.24
C ALA A 23 -9.03 16.81 0.11
N ALA A 24 -9.62 16.12 -0.87
CA ALA A 24 -10.28 14.84 -0.65
C ALA A 24 -9.32 13.78 -0.08
N ILE A 25 -8.11 13.65 -0.63
CA ILE A 25 -7.06 12.74 -0.14
C ILE A 25 -6.65 13.10 1.29
N LEU A 26 -6.52 14.39 1.61
CA LEU A 26 -6.22 14.84 2.96
C LEU A 26 -7.33 14.44 3.96
N GLU A 27 -8.60 14.54 3.54
CA GLU A 27 -9.72 14.07 4.36
C GLU A 27 -9.68 12.54 4.57
N LEU A 28 -9.24 11.75 3.57
CA LEU A 28 -9.06 10.32 3.75
C LEU A 28 -8.05 10.00 4.86
N LEU A 29 -6.94 10.73 4.95
CA LEU A 29 -5.92 10.55 5.99
C LEU A 29 -6.41 10.90 7.40
N LYS A 30 -7.45 11.73 7.50
CA LYS A 30 -8.09 12.10 8.78
C LYS A 30 -9.14 11.10 9.24
N GLU A 31 -9.56 10.16 8.37
CA GLU A 31 -10.52 9.14 8.79
C GLU A 31 -9.89 8.21 9.85
N PRO A 32 -10.69 7.72 10.83
CA PRO A 32 -10.15 6.92 11.92
C PRO A 32 -9.37 5.67 11.46
N GLY A 33 -8.09 5.59 11.83
CA GLY A 33 -7.19 4.49 11.51
C GLY A 33 -6.43 4.66 10.19
N ASN A 34 -6.77 5.67 9.38
CA ASN A 34 -6.00 6.03 8.18
C ASN A 34 -4.79 6.93 8.51
N ASP A 35 -4.70 7.41 9.74
CA ASP A 35 -3.55 8.13 10.32
C ASP A 35 -2.36 7.21 10.64
N VAL A 36 -2.54 5.89 10.50
CA VAL A 36 -1.49 4.88 10.68
C VAL A 36 -1.54 3.83 9.58
N CYS A 37 -0.39 3.26 9.25
CA CYS A 37 -0.23 2.23 8.23
C CYS A 37 -1.09 1.02 8.56
N ALA A 38 -1.88 0.56 7.58
CA ALA A 38 -2.79 -0.57 7.75
C ALA A 38 -2.08 -1.85 8.21
N ASP A 39 -0.79 -2.00 7.88
CA ASP A 39 -0.01 -3.21 8.13
C ASP A 39 0.88 -3.08 9.36
N CYS A 40 1.82 -2.12 9.35
CA CYS A 40 2.83 -1.98 10.40
C CYS A 40 2.51 -0.92 11.47
N GLY A 41 1.42 -0.17 11.32
CA GLY A 41 1.03 0.87 12.27
C GLY A 41 1.95 2.10 12.35
N ALA A 42 2.91 2.25 11.43
CA ALA A 42 3.69 3.49 11.30
C ALA A 42 2.77 4.69 11.05
N ALA A 43 3.07 5.85 11.62
CA ALA A 43 2.30 7.07 11.41
C ALA A 43 2.28 7.45 9.92
N LEU A 44 1.10 7.83 9.41
CA LEU A 44 0.91 8.27 8.04
C LEU A 44 0.61 9.76 7.95
N ALA A 45 1.20 10.36 6.94
CA ALA A 45 0.98 11.71 6.50
C ALA A 45 1.02 11.74 4.96
N THR A 46 0.62 12.85 4.35
CA THR A 46 0.52 12.96 2.89
C THR A 46 1.83 12.63 2.17
N ASP A 47 2.98 12.86 2.80
CA ASP A 47 4.31 12.65 2.24
C ASP A 47 4.81 11.20 2.32
N ASN A 48 4.26 10.35 3.18
CA ASN A 48 4.70 8.96 3.33
C ASN A 48 3.59 7.93 3.10
N ALA A 49 2.36 8.38 2.81
CA ALA A 49 1.21 7.52 2.59
C ALA A 49 1.03 7.10 1.12
N TRP A 50 0.61 5.84 0.98
CA TRP A 50 0.34 5.20 -0.30
C TRP A 50 -0.96 4.43 -0.19
N ALA A 51 -1.82 4.59 -1.19
CA ALA A 51 -3.03 3.81 -1.30
C ALA A 51 -2.73 2.46 -1.94
N VAL A 52 -3.37 1.41 -1.42
CA VAL A 52 -3.45 0.09 -2.04
C VAL A 52 -4.94 -0.18 -2.30
N LEU A 53 -5.38 0.12 -3.52
CA LEU A 53 -6.79 0.20 -3.94
C LEU A 53 -7.48 -1.16 -3.97
N SER A 54 -6.74 -2.23 -4.26
CA SER A 54 -7.22 -3.63 -4.22
C SER A 54 -7.86 -3.98 -2.87
N TYR A 55 -7.32 -3.44 -1.77
CA TYR A 55 -7.87 -3.61 -0.42
C TYR A 55 -8.55 -2.36 0.14
N GLY A 56 -8.43 -1.22 -0.54
CA GLY A 56 -8.98 0.05 -0.12
C GLY A 56 -8.32 0.62 1.15
N ILE A 57 -6.99 0.53 1.26
CA ILE A 57 -6.21 0.90 2.45
C ILE A 57 -5.11 1.93 2.15
N LEU A 58 -4.56 2.53 3.19
CA LEU A 58 -3.38 3.39 3.19
C LEU A 58 -2.22 2.75 3.98
N VAL A 59 -1.03 2.78 3.39
CA VAL A 59 0.19 2.15 3.92
C VAL A 59 1.39 3.10 3.82
N CYS A 60 2.47 2.79 4.55
CA CYS A 60 3.73 3.55 4.50
C CYS A 60 4.62 3.10 3.33
N ASP A 61 5.72 3.82 3.09
CA ASP A 61 6.71 3.51 2.04
C ASP A 61 7.21 2.07 2.05
N ASP A 62 7.55 1.50 3.21
CA ASP A 62 8.05 0.12 3.26
C ASP A 62 6.95 -0.88 2.86
N CYS A 63 5.74 -0.69 3.40
CA CYS A 63 4.65 -1.62 3.17
C CYS A 63 4.14 -1.53 1.73
N LYS A 64 4.23 -0.35 1.08
CA LYS A 64 3.90 -0.23 -0.36
C LYS A 64 4.78 -1.16 -1.22
N LEU A 65 6.08 -1.27 -0.89
CA LEU A 65 7.02 -2.07 -1.68
C LEU A 65 6.70 -3.56 -1.54
N VAL A 66 6.32 -3.96 -0.33
CA VAL A 66 5.84 -5.32 -0.06
C VAL A 66 4.54 -5.61 -0.81
N HIS A 67 3.61 -4.66 -0.89
CA HIS A 67 2.35 -4.82 -1.65
C HIS A 67 2.59 -4.95 -3.14
N ILE A 68 3.51 -4.16 -3.74
CA ILE A 68 3.91 -4.32 -5.14
C ILE A 68 4.35 -5.76 -5.40
N GLU A 69 5.25 -6.29 -4.56
CA GLU A 69 5.76 -7.65 -4.69
C GLU A 69 4.68 -8.72 -4.47
N HIS A 70 3.80 -8.51 -3.50
CA HIS A 70 2.70 -9.41 -3.19
C HIS A 70 1.68 -9.50 -4.34
N GLU A 71 1.28 -8.36 -4.92
CA GLU A 71 0.34 -8.32 -6.04
C GLU A 71 0.95 -8.94 -7.31
N ASN A 72 2.24 -8.68 -7.58
CA ASN A 72 2.95 -9.28 -8.72
C ASN A 72 3.00 -10.81 -8.62
N HIS A 73 3.29 -11.36 -7.44
CA HIS A 73 3.32 -12.81 -7.22
C HIS A 73 1.94 -13.47 -7.39
N TYR A 74 0.88 -12.85 -6.86
CA TYR A 74 -0.48 -13.38 -7.00
C TYR A 74 -0.95 -13.36 -8.45
N ALA A 75 -0.69 -12.27 -9.19
CA ALA A 75 -1.05 -12.15 -10.60
C ALA A 75 -0.39 -13.23 -11.48
N ALA A 76 0.83 -13.66 -11.14
CA ALA A 76 1.54 -14.72 -11.88
C ALA A 76 1.00 -16.14 -11.59
N SER A 77 0.30 -16.34 -10.48
CA SER A 77 -0.20 -17.66 -10.05
C SER A 77 -1.62 -18.00 -10.53
N GLU A 78 -2.36 -17.00 -11.04
CA GLU A 78 -3.72 -17.18 -11.53
C GLU A 78 -3.74 -17.66 -13.00
N PRO A 79 -4.30 -18.85 -13.30
CA PRO A 79 -4.16 -19.53 -14.60
C PRO A 79 -4.84 -18.82 -15.78
N ASN A 80 -5.57 -17.72 -15.54
CA ASN A 80 -6.26 -16.93 -16.56
C ASN A 80 -5.86 -15.43 -16.56
N SER A 81 -4.83 -15.04 -15.79
CA SER A 81 -4.39 -13.65 -15.75
C SER A 81 -3.52 -13.32 -16.96
N SER A 82 -4.14 -12.84 -18.04
CA SER A 82 -3.45 -12.27 -19.19
C SER A 82 -2.87 -10.89 -18.83
N THR A 83 -1.91 -10.84 -17.91
CA THR A 83 -1.25 -9.61 -17.43
C THR A 83 0.00 -9.32 -18.25
N THR A 84 -0.19 -8.84 -19.49
CA THR A 84 0.87 -8.17 -20.27
C THR A 84 1.01 -6.68 -19.92
N ASP A 85 0.30 -6.23 -18.89
CA ASP A 85 0.32 -4.85 -18.42
C ASP A 85 0.65 -4.92 -16.91
N ILE A 86 1.95 -4.87 -16.58
CA ILE A 86 2.50 -4.70 -15.20
C ILE A 86 2.18 -3.26 -14.76
N SER A 87 0.93 -2.87 -14.91
CA SER A 87 0.46 -1.57 -14.55
C SER A 87 0.29 -1.63 -13.04
N LEU A 88 0.91 -0.69 -12.33
CA LEU A 88 0.73 -0.40 -10.90
C LEU A 88 -0.72 0.04 -10.59
N LYS A 89 -1.71 -0.47 -11.33
CA LYS A 89 -3.17 -0.26 -11.25
C LYS A 89 -3.65 -0.75 -9.89
N GLY A 90 -3.38 0.03 -8.87
CA GLY A 90 -3.69 -0.36 -7.51
C GLY A 90 -2.90 0.42 -6.47
N ILE A 91 -1.69 0.90 -6.79
CA ILE A 91 -0.84 1.57 -5.80
C ILE A 91 -0.60 3.02 -6.19
N LEU A 92 -1.18 3.95 -5.43
CA LEU A 92 -1.14 5.38 -5.71
C LEU A 92 -0.50 6.17 -4.56
N SER A 93 0.37 7.12 -4.89
CA SER A 93 0.91 8.06 -3.90
C SER A 93 -0.14 9.11 -3.52
N THR A 94 -0.26 9.43 -2.24
CA THR A 94 -1.10 10.55 -1.78
C THR A 94 -0.51 11.92 -2.14
N GLN A 95 0.78 12.00 -2.48
CA GLN A 95 1.44 13.24 -2.91
C GLN A 95 1.11 13.65 -4.35
N ILE A 96 0.48 12.76 -5.12
CA ILE A 96 0.28 12.95 -6.57
C ILE A 96 -1.24 12.88 -6.90
N PRO A 97 -2.06 13.87 -6.49
CA PRO A 97 -3.51 13.84 -6.65
C PRO A 97 -4.00 13.67 -8.10
N GLN A 98 -3.20 14.07 -9.08
CA GLN A 98 -3.53 13.95 -10.49
C GLN A 98 -3.65 12.50 -10.98
N LEU A 99 -3.06 11.53 -10.25
CA LEU A 99 -3.18 10.10 -10.57
C LEU A 99 -4.45 9.47 -10.00
N TRP A 100 -5.17 10.18 -9.12
CA TRP A 100 -6.37 9.67 -8.48
C TRP A 100 -7.61 9.98 -9.31
N GLU A 101 -8.47 8.98 -9.43
CA GLU A 101 -9.83 9.10 -9.93
C GLU A 101 -10.84 9.12 -8.77
N ASP A 102 -12.05 9.61 -9.03
CA ASP A 102 -13.10 9.68 -8.00
C ASP A 102 -13.48 8.30 -7.46
N LYS A 103 -13.38 7.26 -8.30
CA LYS A 103 -13.59 5.86 -7.91
C LYS A 103 -12.56 5.39 -6.87
N ASP A 104 -11.33 5.88 -6.94
CA ASP A 104 -10.25 5.50 -6.04
C ASP A 104 -10.48 6.11 -4.65
N ILE A 105 -10.90 7.38 -4.61
CA ILE A 105 -11.32 8.06 -3.38
C ILE A 105 -12.51 7.32 -2.75
N ALA A 106 -13.52 6.96 -3.56
CA ALA A 106 -14.67 6.20 -3.08
C ALA A 106 -14.29 4.83 -2.52
N GLN A 107 -13.33 4.14 -3.16
CA GLN A 107 -12.82 2.84 -2.71
C GLN A 107 -12.15 2.92 -1.34
N ILE A 108 -11.30 3.95 -1.10
CA ILE A 108 -10.71 4.16 0.22
C ILE A 108 -11.79 4.52 1.26
N ARG A 109 -12.75 5.40 0.92
CA ARG A 109 -13.85 5.76 1.85
C ARG A 109 -14.74 4.59 2.23
N ALA A 110 -14.98 3.66 1.31
CA ALA A 110 -15.83 2.49 1.55
C ALA A 110 -15.16 1.49 2.50
N ASN A 111 -13.84 1.33 2.37
CA ASN A 111 -13.06 0.35 3.13
C ASN A 111 -12.31 1.04 4.28
N GLY A 112 -11.17 1.66 3.98
CA GLY A 112 -10.31 2.31 4.96
C GLY A 112 -9.61 1.32 5.88
N ASN A 113 -8.53 1.77 6.52
CA ASN A 113 -7.63 0.91 7.28
C ASN A 113 -8.34 0.18 8.42
N LYS A 114 -9.16 0.91 9.19
CA LYS A 114 -9.86 0.34 10.35
C LYS A 114 -10.83 -0.77 9.94
N ARG A 115 -11.67 -0.54 8.93
CA ARG A 115 -12.71 -1.53 8.54
C ARG A 115 -12.09 -2.72 7.84
N THR A 116 -11.10 -2.49 6.97
CA THR A 116 -10.35 -3.57 6.33
C THR A 116 -9.61 -4.43 7.36
N ASN A 117 -8.98 -3.82 8.36
CA ASN A 117 -8.33 -4.56 9.44
C ASN A 117 -9.31 -5.37 10.27
N ILE A 118 -10.47 -4.82 10.64
CA ILE A 118 -11.52 -5.58 11.34
C ILE A 118 -11.95 -6.80 10.51
N ARG A 119 -12.16 -6.62 9.19
CA ARG A 119 -12.59 -7.70 8.29
C ARG A 119 -11.53 -8.79 8.13
N LEU A 120 -10.29 -8.42 7.82
CA LEU A 120 -9.22 -9.38 7.51
C LEU A 120 -8.64 -10.05 8.77
N LEU A 121 -8.69 -9.37 9.91
CA LEU A 121 -8.13 -9.89 11.16
C LEU A 121 -9.18 -10.53 12.08
N ALA A 122 -10.44 -10.66 11.63
CA ALA A 122 -11.53 -11.21 12.43
C ALA A 122 -11.22 -12.61 13.01
N ASN A 123 -10.52 -13.44 12.23
CA ASN A 123 -10.13 -14.80 12.61
C ASN A 123 -8.62 -14.94 12.83
N SER A 124 -7.90 -13.83 12.94
CA SER A 124 -6.46 -13.84 13.16
C SER A 124 -6.16 -14.38 14.56
N PRO A 125 -5.27 -15.38 14.70
CA PRO A 125 -4.89 -15.89 16.02
C PRO A 125 -4.26 -14.79 16.87
N VAL A 126 -4.56 -14.79 18.17
CA VAL A 126 -4.05 -13.79 19.13
C VAL A 126 -2.51 -13.73 19.15
N TRP A 127 -1.84 -14.84 18.82
CA TRP A 127 -0.38 -14.95 18.78
C TRP A 127 0.25 -14.52 17.45
N GLN A 128 -0.54 -14.15 16.44
CA GLN A 128 -0.02 -13.71 15.15
C GLN A 128 0.74 -12.39 15.33
N TYR A 129 2.01 -12.38 14.95
CA TYR A 129 2.85 -11.21 15.12
C TYR A 129 2.48 -10.10 14.14
N ARG A 130 2.00 -8.96 14.67
CA ARG A 130 1.83 -7.73 13.89
C ARG A 130 3.11 -6.89 13.93
N PRO A 131 3.68 -6.50 12.77
CA PRO A 131 4.88 -5.68 12.74
C PRO A 131 4.58 -4.25 13.21
N SER A 132 5.64 -3.59 13.67
CA SER A 132 5.73 -2.16 13.93
C SER A 132 6.40 -1.44 12.76
N GLY A 133 6.31 -0.11 12.73
CA GLY A 133 6.99 0.72 11.72
C GLY A 133 8.50 0.47 11.63
N ASN A 134 9.15 0.17 12.75
CA ASN A 134 10.60 -0.01 12.86
C ASN A 134 11.07 -1.44 12.55
N ASP A 135 10.15 -2.40 12.37
CA ASP A 135 10.53 -3.76 12.00
C ASP A 135 11.08 -3.81 10.57
N GLY A 136 12.02 -4.73 10.34
CA GLY A 136 12.61 -4.95 9.03
C GLY A 136 11.60 -5.51 8.00
N ILE A 137 11.92 -5.32 6.72
CA ILE A 137 11.02 -5.62 5.59
C ILE A 137 10.51 -7.07 5.59
N LYS A 138 11.34 -8.05 5.96
CA LYS A 138 10.95 -9.48 6.02
C LYS A 138 9.79 -9.76 6.97
N LEU A 139 9.68 -9.03 8.07
CA LEU A 139 8.56 -9.18 9.01
C LEU A 139 7.27 -8.57 8.45
N LYS A 140 7.40 -7.46 7.70
CA LYS A 140 6.30 -6.82 6.98
C LYS A 140 5.81 -7.73 5.84
N GLU A 141 6.72 -8.35 5.08
CA GLU A 141 6.43 -9.36 4.06
C GLU A 141 5.65 -10.55 4.61
N TYR A 142 6.13 -11.17 5.69
CA TYR A 142 5.45 -12.28 6.31
C TYR A 142 4.02 -11.90 6.75
N TRP A 143 3.88 -10.76 7.44
CA TRP A 143 2.58 -10.27 7.89
C TRP A 143 1.61 -10.01 6.74
N ILE A 144 2.05 -9.28 5.70
CA ILE A 144 1.23 -8.94 4.54
C ILE A 144 0.79 -10.24 3.83
N LYS A 145 1.70 -11.19 3.59
CA LYS A 145 1.34 -12.50 3.01
C LYS A 145 0.22 -13.19 3.80
N CYS A 146 0.36 -13.30 5.12
CA CYS A 146 -0.64 -13.95 5.97
C CYS A 146 -1.98 -13.21 5.97
N LYS A 147 -1.94 -11.89 6.16
CA LYS A 147 -3.13 -11.04 6.29
C LYS A 147 -4.00 -11.07 5.03
N TYR A 148 -3.39 -11.07 3.84
CA TYR A 148 -4.13 -10.92 2.58
C TYR A 148 -4.33 -12.25 1.83
N SER A 149 -3.57 -13.30 2.12
CA SER A 149 -3.81 -14.64 1.56
C SER A 149 -4.91 -15.44 2.28
N GLY A 150 -5.45 -14.92 3.40
CA GLY A 150 -6.47 -15.61 4.18
C GLY A 150 -5.95 -16.81 5.00
N ASN A 151 -4.66 -17.11 4.94
CA ASN A 151 -4.01 -18.13 5.74
C ASN A 151 -3.54 -17.50 7.07
N ALA A 152 -4.03 -18.01 8.19
CA ALA A 152 -3.41 -17.74 9.49
C ALA A 152 -1.94 -18.17 9.39
N GLY A 153 -1.02 -17.21 9.49
CA GLY A 153 0.40 -17.48 9.30
C GLY A 153 0.86 -18.64 10.18
N ASP A 154 1.59 -19.59 9.58
CA ASP A 154 2.11 -20.71 10.36
C ASP A 154 3.12 -20.18 11.39
N ALA A 155 2.92 -20.49 12.67
CA ALA A 155 3.78 -20.00 13.75
C ALA A 155 5.26 -20.41 13.54
N ALA A 156 5.50 -21.51 12.81
CA ALA A 156 6.83 -21.97 12.43
C ALA A 156 7.53 -21.07 11.41
N GLU A 157 6.78 -20.36 10.57
CA GLU A 157 7.30 -19.46 9.53
C GLU A 157 7.53 -18.04 10.04
N ASN A 158 7.07 -17.71 11.25
CA ASN A 158 7.30 -16.42 11.86
C ASN A 158 8.81 -16.18 12.07
N PRO A 159 9.43 -15.19 11.40
CA PRO A 159 10.87 -14.97 11.47
C PRO A 159 11.40 -14.71 12.88
N LYS A 160 10.57 -14.16 13.80
CA LYS A 160 10.96 -13.96 15.21
C LYS A 160 10.97 -15.25 16.02
N ILE A 161 10.17 -16.24 15.65
CA ILE A 161 10.14 -17.56 16.28
C ILE A 161 11.25 -18.43 15.69
N ALA A 162 11.43 -18.40 14.37
CA ALA A 162 12.49 -19.11 13.67
C ALA A 162 13.89 -18.69 14.13
N ALA A 163 14.13 -17.38 14.33
CA ALA A 163 15.41 -16.86 14.80
C ALA A 163 15.77 -17.21 16.26
N LYS A 164 14.81 -17.65 17.08
CA LYS A 164 15.04 -18.07 18.48
C LYS A 164 15.37 -19.56 18.63
N LYS A 165 15.40 -20.33 17.54
CA LYS A 165 15.69 -21.78 17.54
C LYS A 165 17.15 -22.11 17.16
N GLN A 166 18.05 -21.13 17.10
CA GLN A 166 19.48 -21.31 16.83
C GLN A 166 20.33 -20.97 18.05
#